data_AF-A0A925YFZ8-F1
#
_entry.id   AF-A0A925YFZ8-F1
#
_cell.length_a   1.000
_cell.length_b   1.000
_cell.length_c   1.000
_cell.angle_alpha   90.00
_cell.angle_beta   90.00
_cell.angle_gamma   90.00
#
_symmetry.space_group_name_H-M   'P 1'
#
loop_
_entity.id
_entity.type
_entity.pdbx_description
1 polymer ?
#
loop_
_entity_poly.entity_id
_entity_poly.type
_entity_poly.pdbx_seq_one_letter_code
_entity_poly.pdbx_strand_id
1 'polypeptide(L)'
;LTTPNSYQASVDFRGYEPPLRGEQLLTVAAKNANGTRTVATTSFVVDESGPVIDDTSPGPADVVGRVIEVRAHVSDDAGIVDSSVIALIGDQTTPQFKLNLLPRGAGIFSASFDTAQLTRCGLLTGGLPRPGTYCIVYPTVSFRAADALGNETTLSYAFGIDNQPPLVDLNPPDVRIARRKSAVQCSWAFDPLGEHTIPGNMPDDNCAVGQVFQIRARAEDDVNGARFLQVAPLAKIDPARIDVFVLNDTSQPLTVDSDQDGICDLINPKLVPTTSPPLTSREVLKIRLGAVAPQGAADFTPDPSLVSENRCSPGDDLDLPPILCRASEPTIAISYGPHLPAIWSLEPIEPMGLRCFGNQFDAFANHIGGSTSRGAGAPPPGWACIAVQATDKVGNTGVSAPLRVWIDYDGNQACPAQGNGATTPAPDCTGRFNQQTGAVDGTACTSRRYARSPSLEICLNGTCG
;
A
#
# COMPACT_ATOMS: atom_id res chain seq x y z
N LEU A 1 38.47 -55.50 19.59
CA LEU A 1 39.91 -55.68 19.88
C LEU A 1 40.39 -54.39 20.52
N THR A 2 40.51 -54.35 21.84
CA THR A 2 41.08 -53.20 22.57
C THR A 2 42.60 -53.23 22.38
N THR A 3 43.17 -52.16 21.86
CA THR A 3 44.62 -51.96 21.82
C THR A 3 45.17 -51.93 23.27
N PRO A 4 46.41 -52.42 23.51
CA PRO A 4 47.06 -52.24 24.80
C PRO A 4 47.05 -50.76 25.20
N ASN A 5 46.77 -50.47 26.48
CA ASN A 5 46.66 -49.12 27.05
C ASN A 5 45.47 -48.27 26.57
N SER A 6 44.40 -48.88 26.05
CA SER A 6 43.13 -48.20 25.79
C SER A 6 42.13 -48.46 26.92
N TYR A 7 41.52 -47.39 27.45
CA TYR A 7 40.48 -47.45 28.48
C TYR A 7 39.19 -46.82 27.93
N GLN A 8 38.05 -47.38 28.28
CA GLN A 8 36.74 -46.88 27.85
C GLN A 8 35.78 -46.90 29.05
N ALA A 9 34.97 -45.85 29.16
CA ALA A 9 33.84 -45.78 30.06
C ALA A 9 32.67 -45.09 29.33
N SER A 10 31.44 -45.46 29.69
CA SER A 10 30.23 -44.77 29.24
C SER A 10 29.66 -43.98 30.40
N VAL A 11 29.25 -42.75 30.15
CA VAL A 11 28.58 -41.89 31.12
C VAL A 11 27.16 -41.65 30.62
N ASP A 12 26.17 -41.92 31.48
CA ASP A 12 24.76 -41.57 31.20
C ASP A 12 24.46 -40.22 31.85
N PHE A 13 24.29 -39.18 31.02
CA PHE A 13 24.06 -37.82 31.50
C PHE A 13 22.67 -37.63 32.12
N ARG A 14 21.73 -38.57 31.93
CA ARG A 14 20.39 -38.51 32.55
C ARG A 14 20.39 -38.82 34.04
N GLY A 15 21.49 -39.38 34.56
CA GLY A 15 21.64 -39.72 35.98
C GLY A 15 22.06 -38.55 36.88
N TYR A 16 22.24 -37.35 36.33
CA TYR A 16 22.67 -36.17 37.08
C TYR A 16 21.47 -35.32 37.51
N GLU A 17 21.49 -34.84 38.74
CA GLU A 17 20.49 -33.92 39.29
C GLU A 17 21.22 -32.71 39.94
N PRO A 18 21.10 -31.50 39.36
CA PRO A 18 20.37 -31.17 38.14
C PRO A 18 21.02 -31.77 36.87
N PRO A 19 20.27 -31.90 35.75
CA PRO A 19 20.83 -32.35 34.48
C PRO A 19 22.01 -31.48 34.03
N LEU A 20 23.03 -32.10 33.43
CA LEU A 20 24.16 -31.38 32.84
C LEU A 20 23.67 -30.55 31.64
N ARG A 21 24.14 -29.31 31.51
CA ARG A 21 23.82 -28.40 30.40
C ARG A 21 25.00 -27.49 30.07
N GLY A 22 25.16 -27.13 28.81
CA GLY A 22 26.19 -26.21 28.34
C GLY A 22 27.59 -26.82 28.34
N GLU A 23 28.63 -25.98 28.38
CA GLU A 23 30.02 -26.42 28.33
C GLU A 23 30.41 -27.23 29.58
N GLN A 24 30.87 -28.45 29.34
CA GLN A 24 31.37 -29.39 30.32
C GLN A 24 32.86 -29.65 30.09
N LEU A 25 33.57 -29.98 31.17
CA LEU A 25 35.00 -30.32 31.12
C LEU A 25 35.20 -31.79 31.51
N LEU A 26 35.65 -32.60 30.56
CA LEU A 26 36.10 -33.96 30.85
C LEU A 26 37.59 -33.95 31.22
N THR A 27 37.91 -34.40 32.43
CA THR A 27 39.28 -34.57 32.90
C THR A 27 39.62 -36.05 32.99
N VAL A 28 40.65 -36.48 32.28
CA VAL A 28 41.20 -37.83 32.36
C VAL A 28 42.57 -37.76 33.03
N ALA A 29 42.76 -38.50 34.11
CA ALA A 29 44.03 -38.57 34.82
C ALA A 29 44.54 -40.00 34.90
N ALA A 30 45.81 -40.21 34.55
CA ALA A 30 46.47 -41.51 34.64
C ALA A 30 47.75 -41.38 35.46
N LYS A 31 48.06 -42.40 36.26
CA LYS A 31 49.29 -42.51 37.05
C LYS A 31 50.09 -43.72 36.56
N ASN A 32 51.34 -43.52 36.18
CA ASN A 32 52.20 -44.62 35.74
C ASN A 32 52.78 -45.42 36.93
N ALA A 33 53.48 -46.52 36.65
CA ALA A 33 54.08 -47.38 37.68
C ALA A 33 55.11 -46.66 38.58
N ASN A 34 55.74 -45.59 38.09
CA ASN A 34 56.70 -44.76 38.84
C ASN A 34 56.00 -43.66 39.65
N GLY A 35 54.68 -43.60 39.62
CA GLY A 35 53.87 -42.64 40.36
C GLY A 35 53.68 -41.28 39.71
N THR A 36 54.18 -41.06 38.49
CA THR A 36 53.95 -39.82 37.72
C THR A 36 52.50 -39.75 37.26
N ARG A 37 51.81 -38.65 37.57
CA ARG A 37 50.43 -38.37 37.15
C ARG A 37 50.44 -37.48 35.91
N THR A 38 49.70 -37.88 34.87
CA THR A 38 49.40 -37.05 33.70
C THR A 38 47.91 -36.76 33.68
N VAL A 39 47.53 -35.56 33.28
CA VAL A 39 46.14 -35.12 33.17
C VAL A 39 45.92 -34.62 31.75
N ALA A 40 44.83 -35.04 31.13
CA ALA A 40 44.31 -34.49 29.88
C ALA A 40 42.91 -33.93 30.15
N THR A 41 42.61 -32.80 29.54
CA THR A 41 41.31 -32.14 29.63
C THR A 41 40.76 -31.91 28.24
N THR A 42 39.47 -32.17 28.03
CA THR A 42 38.74 -31.80 26.82
C THR A 42 37.42 -31.17 27.24
N SER A 43 37.01 -30.09 26.57
CA SER A 43 35.66 -29.56 26.72
C SER A 43 34.70 -30.25 25.74
N PHE A 44 33.42 -30.26 26.09
CA PHE A 44 32.32 -30.69 25.24
C PHE A 44 31.04 -29.99 25.70
N VAL A 45 30.04 -29.87 24.83
CA VAL A 45 28.74 -29.28 25.18
C VAL A 45 27.73 -30.40 25.41
N VAL A 46 26.93 -30.29 26.46
CA VAL A 46 25.72 -31.10 26.65
C VAL A 46 24.51 -30.23 26.33
N ASP A 47 23.85 -30.56 25.24
CA ASP A 47 22.60 -29.91 24.85
C ASP A 47 21.57 -30.94 24.36
N GLU A 48 20.35 -30.80 24.86
CA GLU A 48 19.18 -31.62 24.54
C GLU A 48 18.02 -30.76 23.99
N SER A 49 18.26 -29.46 23.77
CA SER A 49 17.29 -28.50 23.25
C SER A 49 17.69 -28.10 21.84
N GLY A 50 16.71 -27.82 20.98
CA GLY A 50 17.00 -27.23 19.67
C GLY A 50 17.29 -25.73 19.78
N PRO A 51 17.81 -25.12 18.70
CA PRO A 51 18.10 -23.68 18.67
C PRO A 51 16.89 -22.82 19.03
N VAL A 52 17.13 -21.68 19.65
CA VAL A 52 16.08 -20.66 19.83
C VAL A 52 15.95 -19.87 18.53
N ILE A 53 14.71 -19.66 18.07
CA ILE A 53 14.38 -18.83 16.90
C ILE A 53 13.52 -17.65 17.38
N ASP A 54 13.98 -16.42 17.16
CA ASP A 54 13.26 -15.18 17.48
C ASP A 54 13.58 -14.05 16.48
N ASP A 55 13.15 -12.82 16.77
CA ASP A 55 13.32 -11.60 15.94
C ASP A 55 13.14 -11.86 14.42
N THR A 56 12.00 -12.45 14.09
CA THR A 56 11.68 -12.90 12.74
C THR A 56 11.05 -11.80 11.90
N SER A 57 11.36 -11.81 10.61
CA SER A 57 10.73 -10.96 9.59
C SER A 57 10.32 -11.82 8.41
N PRO A 58 9.07 -11.73 7.90
CA PRO A 58 7.96 -10.97 8.50
C PRO A 58 7.57 -11.53 9.87
N GLY A 59 7.08 -10.69 10.77
CA GLY A 59 6.54 -11.09 12.07
C GLY A 59 5.10 -11.60 11.99
N PRO A 60 4.55 -12.14 13.09
CA PRO A 60 3.17 -12.57 13.15
C PRO A 60 2.19 -11.42 12.85
N ALA A 61 1.25 -11.67 11.93
CA ALA A 61 0.23 -10.70 11.48
C ALA A 61 0.77 -9.43 10.77
N ASP A 62 2.07 -9.37 10.45
CA ASP A 62 2.60 -8.33 9.57
C ASP A 62 1.92 -8.38 8.21
N VAL A 63 1.74 -7.22 7.59
CA VAL A 63 1.36 -7.10 6.18
C VAL A 63 2.61 -6.69 5.42
N VAL A 64 2.96 -7.46 4.39
CA VAL A 64 4.15 -7.21 3.58
C VAL A 64 3.85 -7.24 2.09
N GLY A 65 4.70 -6.58 1.30
CA GLY A 65 4.56 -6.49 -0.15
C GLY A 65 5.91 -6.51 -0.85
N ARG A 66 5.87 -6.70 -2.17
CA ARG A 66 7.03 -6.63 -3.07
C ARG A 66 8.14 -7.61 -2.68
N VAL A 67 9.39 -7.14 -2.69
CA VAL A 67 10.54 -7.93 -2.27
C VAL A 67 10.80 -7.67 -0.80
N ILE A 68 10.74 -8.72 0.02
CA ILE A 68 10.99 -8.67 1.45
C ILE A 68 12.31 -9.36 1.80
N GLU A 69 12.88 -8.99 2.94
CA GLU A 69 13.90 -9.79 3.61
C GLU A 69 13.23 -10.74 4.61
N VAL A 70 13.30 -12.03 4.30
CA VAL A 70 12.92 -13.09 5.24
C VAL A 70 14.10 -13.33 6.16
N ARG A 71 13.91 -13.09 7.46
CA ARG A 71 14.98 -13.08 8.46
C ARG A 71 14.55 -13.81 9.73
N ALA A 72 15.51 -14.44 10.39
CA ALA A 72 15.38 -14.91 11.77
C ALA A 72 16.69 -14.66 12.53
N HIS A 73 16.59 -14.38 13.82
CA HIS A 73 17.70 -14.56 14.74
C HIS A 73 17.65 -15.98 15.31
N VAL A 74 18.78 -16.67 15.28
CA VAL A 74 18.93 -18.05 15.73
C VAL A 74 20.13 -18.09 16.67
N SER A 75 19.93 -18.67 17.85
CA SER A 75 20.97 -18.83 18.87
C SER A 75 20.92 -20.20 19.51
N ASP A 76 22.09 -20.78 19.77
CA ASP A 76 22.23 -22.10 20.38
C ASP A 76 23.61 -22.23 21.04
N ASP A 77 23.67 -22.86 22.23
CA ASP A 77 24.91 -23.03 23.00
C ASP A 77 25.82 -24.15 22.44
N ALA A 78 25.23 -25.16 21.79
CA ALA A 78 25.96 -26.20 21.06
C ALA A 78 26.41 -25.73 19.66
N GLY A 79 25.96 -24.55 19.24
CA GLY A 79 26.26 -23.96 17.95
C GLY A 79 25.29 -24.40 16.86
N ILE A 80 25.20 -23.60 15.79
CA ILE A 80 24.17 -23.75 14.75
C ILE A 80 24.77 -24.40 13.51
N VAL A 81 24.03 -25.31 12.87
CA VAL A 81 24.38 -25.79 11.54
C VAL A 81 23.81 -24.81 10.52
N ASP A 82 24.62 -23.89 10.00
CA ASP A 82 24.16 -22.82 9.08
C ASP A 82 23.29 -23.33 7.92
N SER A 83 23.63 -24.49 7.34
CA SER A 83 22.87 -25.08 6.22
C SER A 83 21.49 -25.63 6.60
N SER A 84 21.20 -25.75 7.90
CA SER A 84 19.91 -26.18 8.42
C SER A 84 18.90 -25.03 8.51
N VAL A 85 19.38 -23.77 8.53
CA VAL A 85 18.53 -22.60 8.73
C VAL A 85 17.76 -22.29 7.45
N ILE A 86 16.47 -22.61 7.46
CA ILE A 86 15.59 -22.46 6.31
C ILE A 86 14.28 -21.79 6.70
N ALA A 87 13.66 -21.12 5.73
CA ALA A 87 12.28 -20.69 5.81
C ALA A 87 11.45 -21.41 4.74
N LEU A 88 10.32 -21.98 5.14
CA LEU A 88 9.34 -22.56 4.25
C LEU A 88 8.13 -21.63 4.17
N ILE A 89 7.67 -21.29 2.98
CA ILE A 89 6.52 -20.40 2.75
C ILE A 89 5.50 -21.12 1.88
N GLY A 90 4.23 -21.15 2.32
CA GLY A 90 3.14 -21.76 1.55
C GLY A 90 1.94 -22.17 2.41
N ASP A 91 1.00 -22.92 1.81
CA ASP A 91 -0.11 -23.55 2.52
C ASP A 91 0.30 -24.93 3.08
N GLN A 92 -0.40 -25.33 4.14
CA GLN A 92 0.17 -26.08 5.28
C GLN A 92 0.59 -27.54 5.05
N THR A 93 0.53 -28.08 3.83
CA THR A 93 0.84 -29.51 3.57
C THR A 93 1.94 -29.74 2.53
N THR A 94 2.29 -28.75 1.70
CA THR A 94 3.46 -28.82 0.83
C THR A 94 4.04 -27.42 0.68
N PRO A 95 5.23 -27.14 1.25
CA PRO A 95 5.80 -25.81 1.17
C PRO A 95 6.02 -25.46 -0.30
N GLN A 96 5.41 -24.35 -0.73
CA GLN A 96 5.51 -23.89 -2.11
C GLN A 96 6.91 -23.33 -2.38
N PHE A 97 7.51 -22.69 -1.37
CA PHE A 97 8.84 -22.10 -1.45
C PHE A 97 9.69 -22.57 -0.28
N LYS A 98 10.93 -22.98 -0.58
CA LYS A 98 11.98 -23.25 0.40
C LYS A 98 13.12 -22.26 0.18
N LEU A 99 13.39 -21.48 1.21
CA LEU A 99 14.47 -20.49 1.23
C LEU A 99 15.57 -21.00 2.16
N ASN A 100 16.80 -21.09 1.66
CA ASN A 100 17.96 -21.27 2.51
C ASN A 100 18.38 -19.89 3.03
N LEU A 101 18.35 -19.69 4.34
CA LEU A 101 18.70 -18.41 4.94
C LEU A 101 20.22 -18.36 5.15
N LEU A 102 20.86 -17.28 4.69
CA LEU A 102 22.31 -17.14 4.76
C LEU A 102 22.72 -16.36 6.01
N PRO A 103 23.81 -16.75 6.70
CA PRO A 103 24.28 -16.04 7.88
C PRO A 103 24.71 -14.60 7.53
N ARG A 104 24.29 -13.65 8.38
CA ARG A 104 24.63 -12.21 8.32
C ARG A 104 25.50 -11.76 9.49
N GLY A 105 25.79 -12.66 10.42
CA GLY A 105 26.53 -12.38 11.66
C GLY A 105 25.59 -12.19 12.85
N ALA A 106 26.15 -12.36 14.06
CA ALA A 106 25.42 -12.21 15.33
C ALA A 106 24.10 -13.03 15.41
N GLY A 107 24.14 -14.28 14.92
CA GLY A 107 22.96 -15.17 14.93
C GLY A 107 21.88 -14.83 13.90
N ILE A 108 22.05 -13.80 13.06
CA ILE A 108 21.05 -13.41 12.07
C ILE A 108 21.24 -14.22 10.79
N PHE A 109 20.14 -14.78 10.27
CA PHE A 109 20.07 -15.44 8.98
C PHE A 109 19.01 -14.79 8.10
N SER A 110 19.30 -14.56 6.81
CA SER A 110 18.32 -13.95 5.91
C SER A 110 18.39 -14.38 4.46
N ALA A 111 17.27 -14.21 3.75
CA ALA A 111 17.15 -14.34 2.30
C ALA A 111 16.12 -13.34 1.75
N SER A 112 16.32 -12.85 0.54
CA SER A 112 15.31 -12.03 -0.15
C SER A 112 14.23 -12.91 -0.77
N PHE A 113 12.99 -12.47 -0.72
CA PHE A 113 11.85 -13.17 -1.31
C PHE A 113 10.90 -12.18 -1.98
N ASP A 114 10.50 -12.50 -3.22
CA ASP A 114 9.53 -11.71 -3.97
C ASP A 114 8.12 -12.25 -3.73
N THR A 115 7.32 -11.51 -2.97
CA THR A 115 5.97 -11.92 -2.58
C THR A 115 5.00 -11.90 -3.78
N ALA A 116 5.33 -11.25 -4.90
CA ALA A 116 4.53 -11.33 -6.12
C ALA A 116 4.43 -12.77 -6.66
N GLN A 117 5.34 -13.65 -6.26
CA GLN A 117 5.27 -15.09 -6.58
C GLN A 117 4.06 -15.79 -5.92
N LEU A 118 3.50 -15.22 -4.84
CA LEU A 118 2.35 -15.76 -4.11
C LEU A 118 1.00 -15.25 -4.62
N THR A 119 0.97 -14.19 -5.43
CA THR A 119 -0.25 -13.42 -5.77
C THR A 119 -0.49 -13.29 -7.27
N ARG A 120 0.04 -14.21 -8.08
CA ARG A 120 0.03 -14.18 -9.57
C ARG A 120 -1.34 -14.35 -10.24
N CYS A 121 -2.44 -14.49 -9.49
CA CYS A 121 -3.75 -14.71 -10.10
C CYS A 121 -4.47 -13.45 -10.58
N GLY A 122 -3.85 -12.27 -10.42
CA GLY A 122 -4.40 -10.99 -10.84
C GLY A 122 -5.42 -10.41 -9.85
N LEU A 123 -5.79 -9.15 -10.08
CA LEU A 123 -6.90 -8.47 -9.41
C LEU A 123 -8.17 -9.32 -9.51
N LEU A 124 -9.04 -9.26 -8.49
CA LEU A 124 -10.27 -10.03 -8.26
C LEU A 124 -11.31 -10.03 -9.42
N THR A 125 -10.95 -10.38 -10.65
CA THR A 125 -11.90 -10.57 -11.76
C THR A 125 -12.45 -11.99 -11.73
N GLY A 126 -13.08 -12.38 -10.63
CA GLY A 126 -14.06 -13.47 -10.51
C GLY A 126 -13.69 -14.89 -10.99
N GLY A 127 -12.51 -15.14 -11.55
CA GLY A 127 -12.09 -16.44 -12.08
C GLY A 127 -11.48 -17.34 -11.00
N LEU A 128 -11.55 -18.66 -11.20
CA LEU A 128 -10.65 -19.56 -10.48
C LEU A 128 -9.23 -19.31 -11.00
N PRO A 129 -8.19 -19.25 -10.14
CA PRO A 129 -6.82 -19.17 -10.60
C PRO A 129 -6.54 -20.30 -11.59
N ARG A 130 -5.86 -19.98 -12.69
CA ARG A 130 -5.38 -21.01 -13.63
C ARG A 130 -4.44 -21.96 -12.88
N PRO A 131 -4.40 -23.26 -13.19
CA PRO A 131 -3.41 -24.17 -12.60
C PRO A 131 -2.00 -23.58 -12.72
N GLY A 132 -1.27 -23.50 -11.60
CA GLY A 132 0.06 -22.87 -11.54
C GLY A 132 0.05 -21.36 -11.23
N THR A 133 -1.10 -20.75 -10.95
CA THR A 133 -1.20 -19.39 -10.39
C THR A 133 -1.66 -19.42 -8.93
N TYR A 134 -1.03 -18.60 -8.10
CA TYR A 134 -1.31 -18.51 -6.66
C TYR A 134 -2.09 -17.24 -6.34
N CYS A 135 -3.07 -17.34 -5.44
CA CYS A 135 -3.82 -16.23 -4.83
C CYS A 135 -3.65 -16.26 -3.31
N ILE A 136 -2.42 -16.36 -2.82
CA ILE A 136 -2.17 -16.56 -1.40
C ILE A 136 -2.09 -15.19 -0.73
N VAL A 137 -3.12 -14.87 0.06
CA VAL A 137 -3.23 -13.62 0.83
C VAL A 137 -2.64 -13.78 2.24
N TYR A 138 -2.80 -14.95 2.84
CA TYR A 138 -2.29 -15.29 4.18
C TYR A 138 -1.44 -16.57 4.14
N PRO A 139 -0.19 -16.52 3.63
CA PRO A 139 0.71 -17.66 3.71
C PRO A 139 1.09 -17.99 5.15
N THR A 140 1.49 -19.24 5.39
CA THR A 140 2.25 -19.62 6.58
C THR A 140 3.74 -19.56 6.27
N VAL A 141 4.52 -18.94 7.15
CA VAL A 141 5.99 -19.08 7.20
C VAL A 141 6.37 -20.07 8.29
N SER A 142 7.34 -20.93 8.02
CA SER A 142 7.92 -21.89 8.96
C SER A 142 9.43 -21.78 8.94
N PHE A 143 10.01 -21.19 9.98
CA PHE A 143 11.45 -21.14 10.21
C PHE A 143 11.89 -22.44 10.88
N ARG A 144 12.99 -23.03 10.40
CA ARG A 144 13.58 -24.24 10.96
C ARG A 144 15.08 -24.07 11.08
N ALA A 145 15.63 -24.60 12.16
CA ALA A 145 17.07 -24.64 12.41
C ALA A 145 17.42 -25.88 13.21
N ALA A 146 18.64 -26.37 13.03
CA ALA A 146 19.23 -27.45 13.80
C ALA A 146 20.58 -26.99 14.41
N ASP A 147 20.85 -27.47 15.61
CA ASP A 147 22.15 -27.28 16.25
C ASP A 147 23.20 -28.29 15.74
N ALA A 148 24.43 -28.19 16.22
CA ALA A 148 25.52 -29.10 15.88
C ALA A 148 25.34 -30.54 16.41
N LEU A 149 24.42 -30.77 17.36
CA LEU A 149 24.13 -32.08 17.95
C LEU A 149 22.92 -32.77 17.31
N GLY A 150 22.21 -32.08 16.40
CA GLY A 150 21.06 -32.57 15.67
C GLY A 150 19.71 -32.30 16.35
N ASN A 151 19.67 -31.45 17.38
CA ASN A 151 18.42 -30.97 17.95
C ASN A 151 17.80 -29.92 16.99
N GLU A 152 16.50 -30.02 16.73
CA GLU A 152 15.79 -29.16 15.78
C GLU A 152 14.73 -28.30 16.47
N THR A 153 14.55 -27.06 15.98
CA THR A 153 13.45 -26.18 16.35
C THR A 153 12.69 -25.73 15.12
N THR A 154 11.37 -25.59 15.26
CA THR A 154 10.49 -25.01 14.23
C THR A 154 9.62 -23.92 14.85
N LEU A 155 9.59 -22.74 14.24
CA LEU A 155 8.69 -21.64 14.58
C LEU A 155 7.82 -21.33 13.36
N SER A 156 6.50 -21.29 13.49
CA SER A 156 5.60 -21.06 12.36
C SER A 156 4.40 -20.19 12.71
N TYR A 157 3.98 -19.32 11.78
CA TYR A 157 2.80 -18.46 11.91
C TYR A 157 2.38 -17.94 10.53
N ALA A 158 1.24 -17.25 10.47
CA ALA A 158 0.76 -16.60 9.26
C ALA A 158 1.07 -15.10 9.27
N PHE A 159 1.23 -14.55 8.07
CA PHE A 159 1.38 -13.11 7.82
C PHE A 159 0.51 -12.74 6.61
N GLY A 160 0.21 -11.46 6.42
CA GLY A 160 -0.57 -10.94 5.29
C GLY A 160 0.32 -10.49 4.14
N ILE A 161 -0.16 -10.66 2.90
CA ILE A 161 0.49 -10.12 1.71
C ILE A 161 -0.39 -9.08 1.07
N ASP A 162 0.20 -7.92 0.81
CA ASP A 162 -0.38 -6.88 -0.02
C ASP A 162 0.60 -6.43 -1.12
N ASN A 163 0.22 -6.68 -2.37
CA ASN A 163 1.00 -6.35 -3.56
C ASN A 163 0.20 -5.44 -4.49
N GLN A 164 -0.97 -4.97 -4.05
CA GLN A 164 -1.76 -4.05 -4.83
C GLN A 164 -1.36 -2.62 -4.46
N PRO A 165 -1.12 -1.75 -5.45
CA PRO A 165 -0.96 -0.34 -5.16
C PRO A 165 -2.31 0.28 -4.80
N PRO A 166 -2.33 1.34 -3.96
CA PRO A 166 -3.55 2.07 -3.66
C PRO A 166 -4.31 2.47 -4.93
N LEU A 167 -5.63 2.37 -4.88
CA LEU A 167 -6.50 2.91 -5.91
C LEU A 167 -6.71 4.39 -5.60
N VAL A 168 -6.48 5.25 -6.60
CA VAL A 168 -6.61 6.70 -6.45
C VAL A 168 -7.41 7.26 -7.62
N ASP A 169 -8.33 8.17 -7.34
CA ASP A 169 -9.12 8.84 -8.37
C ASP A 169 -9.39 10.30 -7.98
N LEU A 170 -9.27 11.17 -8.98
CA LEU A 170 -9.58 12.59 -8.90
C LEU A 170 -11.00 12.89 -9.40
N ASN A 171 -11.67 11.91 -9.99
CA ASN A 171 -13.06 12.00 -10.42
C ASN A 171 -13.72 10.62 -10.18
N PRO A 172 -13.89 10.19 -8.91
CA PRO A 172 -14.59 8.97 -8.56
C PRO A 172 -16.08 9.09 -8.91
N PRO A 173 -16.83 7.98 -9.03
CA PRO A 173 -18.28 8.06 -9.14
C PRO A 173 -18.91 8.57 -7.83
N ASP A 174 -20.14 9.06 -7.95
CA ASP A 174 -21.00 9.30 -6.80
C ASP A 174 -21.16 8.04 -5.94
N VAL A 175 -21.30 8.24 -4.64
CA VAL A 175 -21.48 7.18 -3.65
C VAL A 175 -22.76 7.41 -2.84
N ARG A 176 -23.30 6.32 -2.27
CA ARG A 176 -24.36 6.33 -1.27
C ARG A 176 -23.85 5.71 0.01
N ILE A 177 -24.31 6.20 1.14
CA ILE A 177 -24.11 5.53 2.42
C ILE A 177 -25.32 4.68 2.74
N ALA A 178 -25.12 3.40 3.00
CA ALA A 178 -26.11 2.53 3.61
C ALA A 178 -25.96 2.53 5.13
N ARG A 179 -27.08 2.52 5.84
CA ARG A 179 -27.13 2.24 7.29
C ARG A 179 -28.20 1.23 7.59
N ARG A 180 -28.07 0.53 8.72
CA ARG A 180 -29.08 -0.40 9.21
C ARG A 180 -29.90 0.23 10.33
N LYS A 181 -31.20 0.44 10.08
CA LYS A 181 -32.24 0.69 11.11
C LYS A 181 -33.15 -0.55 11.21
N SER A 182 -34.47 -0.39 11.07
CA SER A 182 -35.43 -1.50 10.89
C SER A 182 -35.26 -2.20 9.53
N ALA A 183 -34.81 -1.45 8.52
CA ALA A 183 -34.36 -1.93 7.21
C ALA A 183 -32.99 -1.31 6.85
N VAL A 184 -32.38 -1.77 5.75
CA VAL A 184 -31.21 -1.10 5.17
C VAL A 184 -31.71 0.14 4.43
N GLN A 185 -31.25 1.31 4.85
CA GLN A 185 -31.57 2.59 4.23
C GLN A 185 -30.37 3.14 3.49
N CYS A 186 -30.59 3.82 2.37
CA CYS A 186 -29.55 4.57 1.66
C CYS A 186 -29.72 6.08 1.84
N SER A 187 -28.60 6.77 1.91
CA SER A 187 -28.53 8.23 1.84
C SER A 187 -28.81 8.71 0.42
N TRP A 188 -28.91 10.03 0.22
CA TRP A 188 -28.71 10.67 -1.09
C TRP A 188 -27.35 10.26 -1.69
N ALA A 189 -27.29 10.21 -3.02
CA ALA A 189 -26.03 10.09 -3.73
C ALA A 189 -25.25 11.42 -3.63
N PHE A 190 -23.93 11.34 -3.51
CA PHE A 190 -23.06 12.51 -3.48
C PHE A 190 -21.68 12.19 -4.05
N ASP A 191 -21.04 13.19 -4.63
CA ASP A 191 -19.63 13.13 -5.00
C ASP A 191 -18.77 13.20 -3.73
N PRO A 192 -17.94 12.19 -3.43
CA PRO A 192 -17.12 12.17 -2.23
C PRO A 192 -16.01 13.25 -2.21
N LEU A 193 -15.70 13.87 -3.36
CA LEU A 193 -14.73 14.96 -3.47
C LEU A 193 -15.38 16.35 -3.42
N GLY A 194 -16.69 16.45 -3.61
CA GLY A 194 -17.45 17.70 -3.55
C GLY A 194 -18.19 18.02 -4.83
N GLU A 195 -19.12 18.98 -4.76
CA GLU A 195 -20.01 19.26 -5.88
C GLU A 195 -19.32 20.06 -7.00
N HIS A 196 -19.07 19.41 -8.14
CA HIS A 196 -18.38 19.99 -9.30
C HIS A 196 -19.15 21.09 -10.04
N THR A 197 -20.42 21.33 -9.71
CA THR A 197 -21.22 22.40 -10.32
C THR A 197 -20.99 23.75 -9.65
N ILE A 198 -20.40 23.76 -8.46
CA ILE A 198 -20.16 24.98 -7.67
C ILE A 198 -18.77 25.54 -8.01
N PRO A 199 -18.67 26.82 -8.43
CA PRO A 199 -17.38 27.45 -8.70
C PRO A 199 -16.43 27.38 -7.51
N GLY A 200 -15.22 26.87 -7.76
CA GLY A 200 -14.16 26.77 -6.77
C GLY A 200 -14.17 25.48 -5.94
N ASN A 201 -15.15 24.59 -6.14
CA ASN A 201 -15.12 23.22 -5.63
C ASN A 201 -14.23 22.32 -6.49
N MET A 202 -14.19 21.01 -6.17
CA MET A 202 -13.48 20.01 -6.96
C MET A 202 -14.12 19.91 -8.35
N PRO A 203 -13.38 20.10 -9.46
CA PRO A 203 -13.92 19.95 -10.80
C PRO A 203 -13.92 18.49 -11.26
N ASP A 204 -14.83 18.18 -12.19
CA ASP A 204 -14.78 16.95 -12.96
C ASP A 204 -13.73 17.00 -14.06
N ASP A 205 -13.43 15.83 -14.63
CA ASP A 205 -12.55 15.71 -15.78
C ASP A 205 -13.15 16.43 -16.98
N ASN A 206 -12.30 17.08 -17.79
CA ASN A 206 -12.69 17.88 -18.95
C ASN A 206 -13.55 19.12 -18.59
N CYS A 207 -13.44 19.66 -17.39
CA CYS A 207 -14.10 20.90 -17.00
C CYS A 207 -13.20 22.13 -17.12
N ALA A 208 -13.80 23.28 -17.39
CA ALA A 208 -13.20 24.59 -17.21
C ALA A 208 -13.29 25.01 -15.75
N VAL A 209 -12.22 25.62 -15.22
CA VAL A 209 -12.12 26.08 -13.84
C VAL A 209 -11.55 27.49 -13.77
N GLY A 210 -11.95 28.23 -12.74
CA GLY A 210 -11.41 29.56 -12.45
C GLY A 210 -9.98 29.51 -11.89
N GLN A 211 -9.50 30.67 -11.43
CA GLN A 211 -8.20 30.78 -10.76
C GLN A 211 -8.04 29.84 -9.56
N VAL A 212 -9.08 29.75 -8.73
CA VAL A 212 -9.05 29.03 -7.44
C VAL A 212 -10.08 27.92 -7.45
N PHE A 213 -9.65 26.69 -7.17
CA PHE A 213 -10.52 25.51 -7.09
C PHE A 213 -9.97 24.47 -6.10
N GLN A 214 -10.80 23.54 -5.64
CA GLN A 214 -10.34 22.49 -4.73
C GLN A 214 -9.64 21.37 -5.51
N ILE A 215 -8.60 20.78 -4.90
CA ILE A 215 -8.00 19.54 -5.39
C ILE A 215 -8.08 18.53 -4.27
N ARG A 216 -8.87 17.48 -4.52
CA ARG A 216 -9.07 16.35 -3.62
C ARG A 216 -8.93 15.07 -4.39
N ALA A 217 -8.57 14.01 -3.69
CA ALA A 217 -8.52 12.67 -4.24
C ALA A 217 -9.25 11.70 -3.32
N ARG A 218 -9.94 10.74 -3.92
CA ARG A 218 -10.36 9.54 -3.23
C ARG A 218 -9.22 8.55 -3.40
N ALA A 219 -8.63 8.14 -2.29
CA ALA A 219 -7.56 7.16 -2.29
C ALA A 219 -7.82 6.11 -1.22
N GLU A 220 -7.78 4.85 -1.64
CA GLU A 220 -8.01 3.71 -0.77
C GLU A 220 -6.91 2.68 -0.98
N ASP A 221 -6.57 1.99 0.09
CA ASP A 221 -5.66 0.86 0.04
C ASP A 221 -6.39 -0.29 -0.68
N ASP A 222 -6.08 -0.48 -1.96
CA ASP A 222 -6.56 -1.65 -2.67
C ASP A 222 -5.71 -2.83 -2.23
N VAL A 223 -6.33 -3.98 -2.05
CA VAL A 223 -5.74 -5.12 -1.37
C VAL A 223 -5.71 -6.34 -2.24
N ASN A 224 -4.75 -7.23 -1.99
CA ASN A 224 -4.83 -8.58 -2.54
C ASN A 224 -6.11 -9.26 -2.07
N GLY A 225 -6.93 -9.65 -3.04
CA GLY A 225 -8.18 -10.32 -2.78
C GLY A 225 -8.10 -11.84 -2.95
N ALA A 226 -8.98 -12.53 -2.21
CA ALA A 226 -9.29 -13.94 -2.45
C ALA A 226 -10.80 -14.19 -2.34
N ARG A 227 -11.29 -15.25 -2.99
CA ARG A 227 -12.69 -15.67 -2.81
C ARG A 227 -12.94 -15.99 -1.34
N PHE A 228 -14.06 -15.49 -0.80
CA PHE A 228 -14.48 -15.68 0.59
C PHE A 228 -13.55 -15.05 1.65
N LEU A 229 -12.64 -14.16 1.24
CA LEU A 229 -11.84 -13.36 2.17
C LEU A 229 -12.77 -12.48 3.01
N GLN A 230 -12.71 -12.63 4.33
CA GLN A 230 -13.52 -11.83 5.26
C GLN A 230 -12.79 -10.57 5.74
N VAL A 231 -11.46 -10.67 5.88
CA VAL A 231 -10.58 -9.59 6.32
C VAL A 231 -9.43 -9.58 5.35
N ALA A 232 -9.17 -8.45 4.70
CA ALA A 232 -8.03 -8.29 3.83
C ALA A 232 -6.83 -7.71 4.59
N PRO A 233 -5.59 -8.10 4.25
CA PRO A 233 -4.39 -7.53 4.85
C PRO A 233 -4.14 -6.13 4.29
N LEU A 234 -4.67 -5.10 4.96
CA LEU A 234 -4.48 -3.70 4.57
C LEU A 234 -3.07 -3.22 4.94
N ALA A 235 -2.24 -2.88 3.96
CA ALA A 235 -0.96 -2.20 4.15
C ALA A 235 -1.13 -0.76 4.68
N LYS A 236 -2.25 -0.12 4.31
CA LYS A 236 -2.65 1.27 4.53
C LYS A 236 -1.81 2.23 3.70
N ILE A 237 -2.45 3.31 3.24
CA ILE A 237 -1.76 4.43 2.59
C ILE A 237 -0.76 5.08 3.56
N ASP A 238 0.46 5.35 3.09
CA ASP A 238 1.45 6.14 3.79
C ASP A 238 1.14 7.64 3.62
N PRO A 239 0.72 8.35 4.68
CA PRO A 239 0.37 9.77 4.60
C PRO A 239 1.56 10.69 4.27
N ALA A 240 2.80 10.18 4.31
CA ALA A 240 3.98 10.91 3.85
C ALA A 240 4.21 10.78 2.33
N ARG A 241 3.50 9.88 1.65
CA ARG A 241 3.74 9.50 0.25
C ARG A 241 2.45 9.52 -0.57
N ILE A 242 1.72 10.62 -0.45
CA ILE A 242 0.61 10.95 -1.33
C ILE A 242 0.73 12.39 -1.77
N ASP A 243 0.90 12.56 -3.08
CA ASP A 243 1.25 13.83 -3.69
C ASP A 243 0.42 14.03 -4.95
N VAL A 244 -0.08 15.25 -5.15
CA VAL A 244 -0.63 15.69 -6.43
C VAL A 244 0.48 16.30 -7.29
N PHE A 245 0.43 15.99 -8.57
CA PHE A 245 1.31 16.47 -9.62
C PHE A 245 0.49 17.26 -10.63
N VAL A 246 0.87 18.51 -10.87
CA VAL A 246 0.21 19.42 -11.82
C VAL A 246 1.19 19.78 -12.94
N LEU A 247 0.86 19.33 -14.16
CA LEU A 247 1.66 19.55 -15.36
C LEU A 247 0.95 20.55 -16.28
N ASN A 248 1.63 21.67 -16.53
CA ASN A 248 1.13 22.73 -17.41
C ASN A 248 1.45 22.48 -18.89
N ASP A 249 2.57 21.81 -19.19
CA ASP A 249 2.91 21.43 -20.57
C ASP A 249 2.28 20.08 -20.93
N THR A 250 1.12 20.15 -21.59
CA THR A 250 0.34 18.98 -21.98
C THR A 250 0.85 18.29 -23.26
N SER A 251 1.98 18.74 -23.82
CA SER A 251 2.68 18.02 -24.90
C SER A 251 3.44 16.78 -24.39
N GLN A 252 3.60 16.64 -23.08
CA GLN A 252 4.23 15.50 -22.42
C GLN A 252 3.18 14.74 -21.58
N PRO A 253 3.29 13.40 -21.49
CA PRO A 253 2.43 12.65 -20.60
C PRO A 253 2.79 12.92 -19.14
N LEU A 254 1.77 12.98 -18.28
CA LEU A 254 1.92 13.11 -16.83
C LEU A 254 2.03 11.74 -16.16
N THR A 255 1.16 10.80 -16.53
CA THR A 255 1.23 9.41 -16.07
C THR A 255 1.69 8.51 -17.21
N VAL A 256 2.39 7.43 -16.87
CA VAL A 256 2.96 6.51 -17.85
C VAL A 256 2.76 5.07 -17.40
N ASP A 257 2.70 4.17 -18.37
CA ASP A 257 2.88 2.73 -18.20
C ASP A 257 4.38 2.41 -18.18
N SER A 258 4.87 1.95 -17.02
CA SER A 258 6.28 1.71 -16.77
C SER A 258 6.75 0.28 -17.03
N ASP A 259 5.84 -0.71 -17.04
CA ASP A 259 6.15 -2.14 -17.16
C ASP A 259 5.58 -2.81 -18.41
N GLN A 260 4.85 -2.03 -19.22
CA GLN A 260 4.27 -2.38 -20.51
C GLN A 260 3.06 -3.30 -20.45
N ASP A 261 2.32 -3.28 -19.34
CA ASP A 261 1.07 -4.02 -19.18
C ASP A 261 -0.18 -3.28 -19.73
N GLY A 262 0.00 -2.03 -20.19
CA GLY A 262 -1.05 -1.17 -20.71
C GLY A 262 -1.76 -0.31 -19.67
N ILE A 263 -1.36 -0.40 -18.39
CA ILE A 263 -1.91 0.34 -17.26
C ILE A 263 -0.95 1.46 -16.85
N CYS A 264 -1.48 2.66 -16.60
CA CYS A 264 -0.66 3.74 -16.04
C CYS A 264 -0.38 3.45 -14.56
N ASP A 265 0.90 3.34 -14.20
CA ASP A 265 1.36 2.93 -12.88
C ASP A 265 2.37 3.92 -12.25
N LEU A 266 2.85 4.90 -13.02
CA LEU A 266 3.91 5.81 -12.59
C LEU A 266 3.67 7.26 -13.06
N ILE A 267 4.12 8.24 -12.27
CA ILE A 267 4.30 9.62 -12.75
C ILE A 267 5.50 9.63 -13.69
N ASN A 268 5.39 10.28 -14.85
CA ASN A 268 6.42 10.32 -15.87
C ASN A 268 7.80 10.67 -15.27
N PRO A 269 8.76 9.72 -15.24
CA PRO A 269 10.03 9.90 -14.55
C PRO A 269 10.99 10.86 -15.26
N LYS A 270 10.61 11.41 -16.42
CA LYS A 270 11.33 12.49 -17.11
C LYS A 270 10.92 13.88 -16.66
N LEU A 271 9.80 13.98 -15.95
CA LEU A 271 9.41 15.22 -15.31
C LEU A 271 10.28 15.46 -14.06
N VAL A 272 10.53 16.72 -13.75
CA VAL A 272 11.29 17.16 -12.60
C VAL A 272 10.31 17.75 -11.58
N PRO A 273 10.01 17.05 -10.47
CA PRO A 273 9.14 17.58 -9.45
C PRO A 273 9.70 18.87 -8.83
N THR A 274 8.85 19.89 -8.69
CA THR A 274 9.18 21.16 -8.05
C THR A 274 8.08 21.54 -7.05
N THR A 275 8.43 22.28 -6.01
CA THR A 275 7.46 22.89 -5.07
C THR A 275 7.25 24.38 -5.34
N SER A 276 7.94 24.92 -6.34
CA SER A 276 7.78 26.30 -6.83
C SER A 276 7.07 26.30 -8.18
N PRO A 277 6.46 27.42 -8.60
CA PRO A 277 5.83 27.53 -9.92
C PRO A 277 6.73 26.99 -11.03
N PRO A 278 6.26 26.06 -11.89
CA PRO A 278 7.07 25.49 -12.95
C PRO A 278 7.60 26.56 -13.92
N LEU A 279 8.90 26.52 -14.21
CA LEU A 279 9.62 27.44 -15.08
C LEU A 279 9.97 26.82 -16.43
N THR A 280 10.02 25.49 -16.49
CA THR A 280 10.32 24.74 -17.72
C THR A 280 9.23 23.74 -18.05
N SER A 281 9.19 23.31 -19.30
CA SER A 281 8.21 22.34 -19.79
C SER A 281 8.36 20.95 -19.16
N ARG A 282 9.53 20.64 -18.57
CA ARG A 282 9.77 19.37 -17.86
C ARG A 282 9.48 19.45 -16.37
N GLU A 283 9.24 20.63 -15.82
CA GLU A 283 8.91 20.76 -14.41
C GLU A 283 7.45 20.45 -14.16
N VAL A 284 7.18 19.70 -13.10
CA VAL A 284 5.83 19.37 -12.64
C VAL A 284 5.68 19.84 -11.20
N LEU A 285 4.62 20.60 -10.93
CA LEU A 285 4.36 21.07 -9.58
C LEU A 285 3.93 19.88 -8.72
N LYS A 286 4.65 19.62 -7.64
CA LYS A 286 4.40 18.56 -6.69
C LYS A 286 3.93 19.15 -5.37
N ILE A 287 2.74 18.76 -4.93
CA ILE A 287 2.15 19.23 -3.67
C ILE A 287 1.71 18.01 -2.86
N ARG A 288 2.08 17.98 -1.59
CA ARG A 288 1.63 16.91 -0.68
C ARG A 288 0.14 17.03 -0.40
N LEU A 289 -0.55 15.90 -0.37
CA LEU A 289 -1.92 15.82 0.15
C LEU A 289 -1.91 15.35 1.62
N GLY A 290 -2.76 15.95 2.43
CA GLY A 290 -3.06 15.53 3.79
C GLY A 290 -4.32 14.67 3.84
N ALA A 291 -4.40 13.79 4.83
CA ALA A 291 -5.59 12.98 5.08
C ALA A 291 -6.73 13.83 5.67
N VAL A 292 -7.92 13.74 5.09
CA VAL A 292 -9.15 14.23 5.71
C VAL A 292 -9.69 13.13 6.61
N ALA A 293 -9.72 13.39 7.92
CA ALA A 293 -10.23 12.41 8.89
C ALA A 293 -11.70 12.06 8.57
N PRO A 294 -12.11 10.77 8.66
CA PRO A 294 -13.51 10.41 8.48
C PRO A 294 -14.40 11.06 9.56
N GLN A 295 -15.42 11.80 9.13
CA GLN A 295 -16.32 12.56 10.00
C GLN A 295 -17.59 13.01 9.27
N GLY A 296 -18.53 13.61 10.00
CA GLY A 296 -19.80 14.07 9.45
C GLY A 296 -20.84 12.95 9.35
N ALA A 297 -21.91 13.21 8.59
CA ALA A 297 -23.02 12.28 8.40
C ALA A 297 -23.61 12.44 7.00
N ALA A 298 -24.03 11.33 6.39
CA ALA A 298 -24.72 11.36 5.11
C ALA A 298 -26.18 11.78 5.27
N ASP A 299 -26.77 12.33 4.21
CA ASP A 299 -28.17 12.76 4.18
C ASP A 299 -29.10 11.56 3.97
N PHE A 300 -29.84 11.17 5.01
CA PHE A 300 -30.84 10.11 4.96
C PHE A 300 -32.27 10.66 4.99
N THR A 301 -32.50 11.88 4.52
CA THR A 301 -33.86 12.31 4.15
C THR A 301 -34.37 11.47 2.97
N PRO A 302 -35.70 11.36 2.77
CA PRO A 302 -36.24 10.56 1.66
C PRO A 302 -35.75 11.06 0.30
N ASP A 303 -34.89 10.28 -0.36
CA ASP A 303 -34.42 10.55 -1.72
C ASP A 303 -35.38 9.98 -2.77
N PRO A 304 -36.12 10.83 -3.52
CA PRO A 304 -37.06 10.38 -4.53
C PRO A 304 -36.37 9.78 -5.77
N SER A 305 -35.08 10.01 -5.97
CA SER A 305 -34.31 9.42 -7.07
C SER A 305 -33.98 7.94 -6.84
N LEU A 306 -34.09 7.46 -5.60
CA LEU A 306 -33.89 6.06 -5.25
C LEU A 306 -35.14 5.24 -5.64
N VAL A 307 -35.24 4.87 -6.92
CA VAL A 307 -36.27 3.98 -7.44
C VAL A 307 -36.01 2.54 -7.00
N SER A 308 -36.57 2.17 -5.83
CA SER A 308 -36.59 0.82 -5.23
C SER A 308 -35.48 -0.11 -5.73
N GLU A 309 -34.23 0.26 -5.46
CA GLU A 309 -33.11 -0.62 -5.74
C GLU A 309 -33.24 -1.84 -4.82
N ASN A 310 -32.96 -3.05 -5.33
CA ASN A 310 -33.06 -4.29 -4.56
C ASN A 310 -32.14 -4.36 -3.32
N ARG A 311 -31.36 -3.32 -3.01
CA ARG A 311 -30.32 -3.32 -1.97
C ARG A 311 -30.66 -2.46 -0.74
N CYS A 312 -31.46 -1.41 -0.86
CA CYS A 312 -31.82 -0.53 0.26
C CYS A 312 -33.09 0.27 -0.01
N SER A 313 -33.76 0.68 1.07
CA SER A 313 -34.90 1.61 1.04
C SER A 313 -34.43 3.06 1.15
N PRO A 314 -35.26 4.05 0.74
CA PRO A 314 -34.97 5.45 1.03
C PRO A 314 -34.79 5.69 2.52
N GLY A 315 -33.99 6.70 2.87
CA GLY A 315 -33.89 7.19 4.22
C GLY A 315 -35.22 7.75 4.75
N ASP A 316 -35.31 7.90 6.08
CA ASP A 316 -36.50 8.36 6.80
C ASP A 316 -36.19 9.50 7.79
N ASP A 317 -35.00 10.09 7.71
CA ASP A 317 -34.68 11.24 8.57
C ASP A 317 -35.52 12.45 8.16
N LEU A 318 -35.95 13.22 9.15
CA LEU A 318 -36.76 14.43 8.96
C LEU A 318 -35.90 15.68 8.75
N ASP A 319 -34.66 15.63 9.23
CA ASP A 319 -33.72 16.75 9.24
C ASP A 319 -32.50 16.42 8.39
N LEU A 320 -31.96 17.44 7.71
CA LEU A 320 -30.69 17.34 7.02
C LEU A 320 -29.54 17.13 8.02
N PRO A 321 -28.48 16.40 7.65
CA PRO A 321 -27.31 16.27 8.50
C PRO A 321 -26.64 17.65 8.69
N PRO A 322 -25.97 17.88 9.84
CA PRO A 322 -25.16 19.08 10.01
C PRO A 322 -24.12 19.18 8.88
N ILE A 323 -23.96 20.39 8.33
CA ILE A 323 -22.93 20.64 7.34
C ILE A 323 -21.58 20.43 8.02
N LEU A 324 -20.71 19.64 7.38
CA LEU A 324 -19.41 19.31 7.96
C LEU A 324 -18.49 20.52 8.02
N CYS A 325 -18.55 21.36 6.98
CA CYS A 325 -17.77 22.58 6.84
C CYS A 325 -18.71 23.76 6.54
N ARG A 326 -18.30 25.02 6.76
CA ARG A 326 -19.20 26.18 6.55
C ARG A 326 -19.63 26.42 5.10
N ALA A 327 -19.10 25.68 4.14
CA ALA A 327 -19.36 25.82 2.72
C ALA A 327 -20.01 24.54 2.14
N SER A 328 -20.50 24.64 0.91
CA SER A 328 -21.14 23.60 0.08
C SER A 328 -20.22 22.42 -0.25
N GLU A 329 -19.80 21.74 0.81
CA GLU A 329 -18.94 20.56 0.83
C GLU A 329 -19.78 19.33 1.20
N PRO A 330 -19.29 18.11 0.92
CA PRO A 330 -19.96 16.90 1.36
C PRO A 330 -20.23 16.94 2.86
N THR A 331 -21.40 16.50 3.28
CA THR A 331 -21.75 16.44 4.71
C THR A 331 -21.03 15.31 5.45
N ILE A 332 -20.28 14.47 4.72
CA ILE A 332 -19.51 13.35 5.24
C ILE A 332 -18.16 13.22 4.50
N ALA A 333 -17.10 12.99 5.27
CA ALA A 333 -15.83 12.48 4.76
C ALA A 333 -15.80 10.96 5.00
N ILE A 334 -15.76 10.18 3.91
CA ILE A 334 -15.83 8.72 3.95
C ILE A 334 -14.51 8.06 4.41
N SER A 335 -14.61 6.79 4.80
CA SER A 335 -13.48 5.93 5.14
C SER A 335 -13.40 4.70 4.24
N TYR A 336 -12.24 4.06 4.14
CA TYR A 336 -12.09 2.76 3.44
C TYR A 336 -11.79 1.59 4.40
N GLY A 337 -11.73 1.89 5.69
CA GLY A 337 -11.67 0.92 6.78
C GLY A 337 -11.99 1.61 8.09
N PRO A 338 -11.95 0.90 9.22
CA PRO A 338 -12.24 1.49 10.54
C PRO A 338 -11.35 2.72 10.81
N HIS A 339 -11.95 3.91 10.70
CA HIS A 339 -11.30 5.22 10.86
C HIS A 339 -10.13 5.50 9.90
N LEU A 340 -10.03 4.81 8.76
CA LEU A 340 -9.00 5.08 7.76
C LEU A 340 -9.50 6.12 6.73
N PRO A 341 -8.75 7.20 6.47
CA PRO A 341 -9.20 8.29 5.61
C PRO A 341 -9.24 7.88 4.13
N ALA A 342 -10.40 7.99 3.48
CA ALA A 342 -10.49 7.77 2.03
C ALA A 342 -10.34 9.06 1.21
N ILE A 343 -10.47 10.23 1.85
CA ILE A 343 -10.36 11.53 1.19
C ILE A 343 -9.04 12.21 1.56
N TRP A 344 -8.38 12.75 0.54
CA TRP A 344 -7.09 13.41 0.65
C TRP A 344 -7.15 14.77 -0.02
N SER A 345 -6.61 15.80 0.61
CA SER A 345 -6.77 17.20 0.18
C SER A 345 -5.51 18.02 0.44
N LEU A 346 -5.46 19.23 -0.13
CA LEU A 346 -4.35 20.17 0.09
C LEU A 346 -4.32 20.66 1.55
N GLU A 347 -3.13 20.64 2.14
CA GLU A 347 -2.91 21.14 3.51
C GLU A 347 -2.99 22.69 3.61
N PRO A 348 -3.30 23.25 4.80
CA PRO A 348 -3.65 22.56 6.04
C PRO A 348 -5.10 22.09 6.05
N ILE A 349 -5.33 20.99 6.77
CA ILE A 349 -6.66 20.44 7.03
C ILE A 349 -7.00 20.69 8.51
N GLU A 350 -8.15 21.31 8.75
CA GLU A 350 -8.62 21.66 10.09
C GLU A 350 -9.93 20.92 10.38
N PRO A 351 -9.94 19.73 11.01
CA PRO A 351 -11.13 18.88 11.10
C PRO A 351 -12.37 19.57 11.67
N MET A 352 -12.19 20.52 12.59
CA MET A 352 -13.25 21.31 13.24
C MET A 352 -13.26 22.78 12.78
N GLY A 353 -12.47 23.13 11.77
CA GLY A 353 -12.25 24.49 11.30
C GLY A 353 -12.98 24.82 10.00
N LEU A 354 -12.59 25.92 9.35
CA LEU A 354 -13.15 26.31 8.05
C LEU A 354 -12.57 25.50 6.89
N ARG A 355 -11.45 24.80 7.13
CA ARG A 355 -10.68 24.03 6.14
C ARG A 355 -10.76 22.54 6.44
N CYS A 356 -11.92 22.03 6.85
CA CYS A 356 -12.07 20.62 7.24
C CYS A 356 -11.90 19.64 6.07
N PHE A 357 -12.07 20.09 4.83
CA PHE A 357 -11.64 19.36 3.63
C PHE A 357 -10.44 20.02 2.91
N GLY A 358 -9.57 20.72 3.66
CA GLY A 358 -8.34 21.30 3.14
C GLY A 358 -8.49 22.65 2.42
N ASN A 359 -7.39 23.07 1.81
CA ASN A 359 -7.28 24.34 1.09
C ASN A 359 -7.67 24.22 -0.39
N GLN A 360 -7.96 25.37 -1.00
CA GLN A 360 -8.05 25.48 -2.45
C GLN A 360 -6.66 25.63 -3.09
N PHE A 361 -6.55 25.16 -4.32
CA PHE A 361 -5.44 25.39 -5.22
C PHE A 361 -5.61 26.73 -5.94
N ASP A 362 -4.56 27.54 -5.99
CA ASP A 362 -4.53 28.79 -6.77
C ASP A 362 -3.64 28.59 -8.00
N ALA A 363 -4.27 28.42 -9.17
CA ALA A 363 -3.58 28.19 -10.42
C ALA A 363 -2.73 29.40 -10.86
N PHE A 364 -3.18 30.62 -10.56
CA PHE A 364 -2.49 31.84 -10.95
C PHE A 364 -1.19 31.99 -10.15
N ALA A 365 -1.27 31.81 -8.84
CA ALA A 365 -0.10 31.86 -7.97
C ALA A 365 0.95 30.79 -8.32
N ASN A 366 0.53 29.70 -8.95
CA ASN A 366 1.40 28.60 -9.38
C ASN A 366 1.76 28.62 -10.88
N HIS A 367 1.37 29.68 -11.61
CA HIS A 367 1.59 29.82 -13.05
C HIS A 367 1.08 28.63 -13.89
N ILE A 368 -0.05 28.04 -13.50
CA ILE A 368 -0.68 26.93 -14.22
C ILE A 368 -1.83 27.45 -15.06
N GLY A 369 -1.94 27.00 -16.30
CA GLY A 369 -3.13 27.25 -17.10
C GLY A 369 -2.84 27.71 -18.51
N GLY A 370 -1.75 27.25 -19.13
CA GLY A 370 -1.27 27.66 -20.46
C GLY A 370 0.19 28.16 -20.41
N SER A 371 0.93 28.00 -21.52
CA SER A 371 2.35 28.42 -21.57
C SER A 371 2.46 29.90 -21.91
N THR A 372 2.88 30.74 -20.96
CA THR A 372 3.54 32.01 -21.28
C THR A 372 5.04 31.80 -21.29
N SER A 373 5.66 31.90 -22.46
CA SER A 373 7.06 32.24 -22.55
C SER A 373 7.29 33.62 -21.91
N ARG A 374 7.68 33.63 -20.62
CA ARG A 374 8.24 34.75 -19.84
C ARG A 374 7.56 36.12 -20.04
N GLY A 375 6.63 36.49 -19.14
CA GLY A 375 6.10 37.86 -19.04
C GLY A 375 5.33 38.09 -17.73
N ALA A 376 5.28 39.34 -17.26
CA ALA A 376 4.68 39.76 -15.98
C ALA A 376 3.13 39.84 -16.00
N GLY A 377 2.46 38.81 -16.55
CA GLY A 377 1.00 38.76 -16.66
C GLY A 377 0.42 37.38 -16.34
N ALA A 378 -0.90 37.30 -16.21
CA ALA A 378 -1.61 36.02 -16.08
C ALA A 378 -1.19 35.07 -17.21
N PRO A 379 -0.96 33.77 -16.93
CA PRO A 379 -0.88 32.78 -18.00
C PRO A 379 -2.16 32.87 -18.86
N PRO A 380 -2.08 32.77 -20.19
CA PRO A 380 -3.26 32.70 -21.05
C PRO A 380 -3.97 31.38 -20.75
N PRO A 381 -5.32 31.32 -20.77
CA PRO A 381 -6.07 30.09 -20.50
C PRO A 381 -5.58 28.86 -21.28
N GLY A 382 -5.71 27.68 -20.67
CA GLY A 382 -5.00 26.51 -21.16
C GLY A 382 -5.31 25.23 -20.38
N TRP A 383 -5.09 24.10 -21.06
CA TRP A 383 -5.19 22.78 -20.47
C TRP A 383 -4.05 22.51 -19.48
N ALA A 384 -4.37 21.89 -18.35
CA ALA A 384 -3.43 21.30 -17.43
C ALA A 384 -3.81 19.83 -17.14
N CYS A 385 -2.79 19.00 -16.92
CA CYS A 385 -2.95 17.63 -16.47
C CYS A 385 -2.69 17.58 -14.96
N ILE A 386 -3.56 16.94 -14.19
CA ILE A 386 -3.41 16.75 -12.75
C ILE A 386 -3.50 15.26 -12.45
N ALA A 387 -2.57 14.70 -11.70
CA ALA A 387 -2.63 13.30 -11.26
C ALA A 387 -2.11 13.17 -9.84
N VAL A 388 -2.58 12.16 -9.12
CA VAL A 388 -2.11 11.87 -7.77
C VAL A 388 -1.33 10.57 -7.78
N GLN A 389 -0.18 10.57 -7.12
CA GLN A 389 0.55 9.35 -6.80
C GLN A 389 0.34 9.06 -5.32
N ALA A 390 -0.02 7.83 -4.99
CA ALA A 390 -0.08 7.35 -3.61
C ALA A 390 0.80 6.11 -3.43
N THR A 391 1.35 5.94 -2.23
CA THR A 391 1.95 4.68 -1.82
C THR A 391 1.35 4.21 -0.51
N ASP A 392 1.15 2.90 -0.39
CA ASP A 392 0.96 2.22 0.89
C ASP A 392 2.25 2.12 1.74
N LYS A 393 2.12 1.57 2.95
CA LYS A 393 3.24 1.37 3.88
C LYS A 393 4.16 0.19 3.52
N VAL A 394 3.76 -0.68 2.58
CA VAL A 394 4.61 -1.77 2.09
C VAL A 394 5.33 -1.42 0.79
N GLY A 395 5.10 -0.21 0.26
CA GLY A 395 5.83 0.37 -0.85
C GLY A 395 5.18 0.19 -2.23
N ASN A 396 3.95 -0.30 -2.33
CA ASN A 396 3.22 -0.38 -3.61
C ASN A 396 2.75 1.01 -4.01
N THR A 397 3.07 1.44 -5.22
CA THR A 397 2.78 2.80 -5.71
C THR A 397 1.76 2.74 -6.83
N GLY A 398 0.71 3.56 -6.71
CA GLY A 398 -0.30 3.73 -7.75
C GLY A 398 -0.42 5.18 -8.16
N VAL A 399 -0.94 5.41 -9.37
CA VAL A 399 -1.29 6.74 -9.87
C VAL A 399 -2.75 6.81 -10.27
N SER A 400 -3.37 7.97 -10.03
CA SER A 400 -4.72 8.22 -10.48
C SER A 400 -4.78 8.35 -11.99
N ALA A 401 -5.98 8.23 -12.53
CA ALA A 401 -6.24 8.78 -13.85
C ALA A 401 -5.96 10.29 -13.85
N PRO A 402 -5.37 10.84 -14.93
CA PRO A 402 -5.23 12.28 -15.04
C PRO A 402 -6.59 12.96 -15.07
N LEU A 403 -6.76 13.98 -14.23
CA LEU A 403 -7.81 14.98 -14.31
C LEU A 403 -7.33 16.09 -15.24
N ARG A 404 -8.14 16.39 -16.26
CA ARG A 404 -7.81 17.36 -17.29
C ARG A 404 -8.70 18.56 -17.11
N VAL A 405 -8.09 19.70 -16.76
CA VAL A 405 -8.83 20.93 -16.51
C VAL A 405 -8.38 22.02 -17.45
N TRP A 406 -9.33 22.78 -17.95
CA TRP A 406 -9.06 24.02 -18.69
C TRP A 406 -9.08 25.17 -17.70
N ILE A 407 -7.93 25.79 -17.46
CA ILE A 407 -7.85 26.90 -16.52
C ILE A 407 -8.19 28.17 -17.26
N ASP A 408 -9.27 28.82 -16.85
CA ASP A 408 -9.76 30.08 -17.39
C ASP A 408 -9.88 31.10 -16.25
N TYR A 409 -8.91 32.00 -16.16
CA TYR A 409 -8.84 32.99 -15.08
C TYR A 409 -10.00 33.99 -15.06
N ASP A 410 -10.60 34.23 -16.23
CA ASP A 410 -11.72 35.17 -16.39
C ASP A 410 -13.08 34.43 -16.42
N GLY A 411 -13.05 33.09 -16.47
CA GLY A 411 -14.19 32.23 -16.75
C GLY A 411 -14.92 31.71 -15.51
N ASN A 412 -16.14 31.25 -15.74
CA ASN A 412 -16.90 30.46 -14.77
C ASN A 412 -16.59 28.96 -14.95
N GLN A 413 -16.66 28.22 -13.84
CA GLN A 413 -16.56 26.76 -13.87
C GLN A 413 -17.65 26.17 -14.77
N ALA A 414 -17.26 25.32 -15.73
CA ALA A 414 -18.18 24.76 -16.73
C ALA A 414 -17.74 23.39 -17.22
N CYS A 415 -18.68 22.48 -17.38
CA CYS A 415 -18.43 21.10 -17.80
C CYS A 415 -19.36 20.75 -19.00
N PRO A 416 -18.83 20.30 -20.15
CA PRO A 416 -17.41 20.23 -20.51
C PRO A 416 -16.80 21.63 -20.75
N ALA A 417 -15.46 21.73 -20.71
CA ALA A 417 -14.72 22.93 -21.02
C ALA A 417 -14.87 23.36 -22.49
N GLN A 418 -15.05 22.39 -23.39
CA GLN A 418 -15.21 22.64 -24.81
C GLN A 418 -16.50 23.44 -25.06
N GLY A 419 -16.36 24.62 -25.69
CA GLY A 419 -17.46 25.57 -25.87
C GLY A 419 -17.63 26.57 -24.72
N ASN A 420 -16.89 26.40 -23.63
CA ASN A 420 -16.84 27.28 -22.46
C ASN A 420 -15.39 27.79 -22.23
N GLY A 421 -14.76 28.28 -23.29
CA GLY A 421 -13.38 28.82 -23.26
C GLY A 421 -12.33 27.93 -23.91
N ALA A 422 -12.42 26.60 -23.78
CA ALA A 422 -11.46 25.70 -24.42
C ALA A 422 -11.70 25.59 -25.94
N THR A 423 -10.67 25.88 -26.73
CA THR A 423 -10.70 25.81 -28.21
C THR A 423 -10.17 24.49 -28.76
N THR A 424 -9.53 23.66 -27.94
CA THR A 424 -8.99 22.35 -28.31
C THR A 424 -9.59 21.26 -27.42
N PRO A 425 -9.65 20.00 -27.89
CA PRO A 425 -10.00 18.87 -27.03
C PRO A 425 -9.07 18.76 -25.83
N ALA A 426 -9.55 18.11 -24.76
CA ALA A 426 -8.72 17.76 -23.63
C ALA A 426 -7.54 16.86 -24.07
N PRO A 427 -6.31 17.10 -23.58
CA PRO A 427 -5.15 16.26 -23.87
C PRO A 427 -5.32 14.84 -23.30
N ASP A 428 -4.54 13.87 -23.75
CA ASP A 428 -4.61 12.52 -23.15
C ASP A 428 -3.90 12.44 -21.80
N CYS A 429 -2.81 13.20 -21.61
CA CYS A 429 -1.98 13.23 -20.40
C CYS A 429 -1.35 11.88 -19.98
N THR A 430 -1.50 10.83 -20.78
CA THR A 430 -0.96 9.50 -20.53
C THR A 430 0.06 9.09 -21.59
N GLY A 431 0.97 8.18 -21.27
CA GLY A 431 2.03 7.73 -22.17
C GLY A 431 2.63 6.39 -21.77
N ARG A 432 3.76 6.03 -22.40
CA ARG A 432 4.52 4.82 -22.06
C ARG A 432 5.96 5.17 -21.74
N PHE A 433 6.51 4.56 -20.69
CA PHE A 433 7.91 4.70 -20.31
C PHE A 433 8.67 3.40 -20.57
N ASN A 434 9.70 3.50 -21.43
CA ASN A 434 10.58 2.38 -21.69
C ASN A 434 11.76 2.41 -20.72
N GLN A 435 11.73 1.56 -19.68
CA GLN A 435 12.78 1.50 -18.65
C GLN A 435 14.18 1.20 -19.21
N GLN A 436 14.30 0.47 -20.32
CA GLN A 436 15.60 0.09 -20.89
C GLN A 436 16.31 1.27 -21.58
N THR A 437 15.54 2.07 -22.32
CA THR A 437 16.06 3.22 -23.07
C THR A 437 15.94 4.52 -22.28
N GLY A 438 15.11 4.51 -21.24
CA GLY A 438 14.63 5.71 -20.57
C GLY A 438 13.84 6.62 -21.50
N ALA A 439 13.24 6.14 -22.59
CA ALA A 439 12.40 6.97 -23.46
C ALA A 439 10.96 7.04 -22.93
N VAL A 440 10.29 8.15 -23.22
CA VAL A 440 8.85 8.32 -22.99
C VAL A 440 8.21 8.61 -24.34
N ASP A 441 7.14 7.90 -24.66
CA ASP A 441 6.34 8.14 -25.84
C ASP A 441 4.87 8.43 -25.46
N GLY A 442 4.13 9.02 -26.41
CA GLY A 442 2.73 9.40 -26.22
C GLY A 442 1.72 8.26 -26.43
N THR A 443 2.13 6.99 -26.39
CA THR A 443 1.17 5.88 -26.47
C THR A 443 0.37 5.83 -25.18
N ALA A 444 -0.91 6.18 -25.27
CA ALA A 444 -1.79 6.25 -24.11
C ALA A 444 -1.87 4.91 -23.37
N CYS A 445 -1.74 4.96 -22.04
CA CYS A 445 -2.04 3.87 -21.12
C CYS A 445 -3.42 4.06 -20.49
N THR A 446 -3.98 2.98 -19.93
CA THR A 446 -5.27 3.00 -19.23
C THR A 446 -5.04 3.19 -17.74
N SER A 447 -5.63 4.22 -17.14
CA SER A 447 -5.53 4.41 -15.70
C SER A 447 -6.54 3.55 -14.94
N ARG A 448 -6.15 3.10 -13.74
CA ARG A 448 -7.08 2.49 -12.79
C ARG A 448 -8.04 3.57 -12.27
N ARG A 449 -9.31 3.20 -12.06
CA ARG A 449 -10.38 4.08 -11.57
C ARG A 449 -11.33 3.28 -10.69
N TYR A 450 -12.08 3.96 -9.84
CA TYR A 450 -13.23 3.35 -9.18
C TYR A 450 -14.27 2.95 -10.23
N ALA A 451 -14.93 1.81 -10.02
CA ALA A 451 -15.86 1.25 -10.99
C ALA A 451 -17.07 2.18 -11.16
N ARG A 452 -17.20 2.77 -12.34
CA ARG A 452 -18.42 3.48 -12.78
C ARG A 452 -19.45 2.45 -13.24
N SER A 453 -19.95 1.64 -12.32
CA SER A 453 -21.04 0.69 -12.58
C SER A 453 -22.35 1.45 -12.81
N PRO A 454 -23.31 0.92 -13.61
CA PRO A 454 -24.67 1.49 -13.67
C PRO A 454 -25.37 1.49 -12.30
N SER A 455 -24.94 0.64 -11.37
CA SER A 455 -25.36 0.72 -9.97
C SER A 455 -24.38 1.60 -9.20
N LEU A 456 -24.88 2.64 -8.56
CA LEU A 456 -24.11 3.52 -7.71
C LEU A 456 -23.43 2.73 -6.57
N GLU A 457 -22.24 3.15 -6.17
CA GLU A 457 -21.49 2.48 -5.10
C GLU A 457 -22.16 2.73 -3.75
N ILE A 458 -22.30 1.68 -2.94
CA ILE A 458 -22.95 1.75 -1.62
C ILE A 458 -21.94 1.41 -0.54
N CYS A 459 -21.56 2.41 0.26
CA CYS A 459 -20.67 2.30 1.40
C CYS A 459 -21.45 2.03 2.68
N LEU A 460 -21.02 1.09 3.53
CA LEU A 460 -21.73 0.78 4.76
C LEU A 460 -21.27 1.68 5.91
N ASN A 461 -22.20 2.43 6.50
CA ASN A 461 -21.95 3.34 7.63
C ASN A 461 -20.76 4.30 7.39
N GLY A 462 -20.59 4.78 6.16
CA GLY A 462 -19.51 5.69 5.79
C GLY A 462 -18.20 4.99 5.39
N THR A 463 -18.15 3.66 5.41
CA THR A 463 -16.98 2.86 5.01
C THR A 463 -17.20 2.21 3.63
N CYS A 464 -16.33 2.51 2.67
CA CYS A 464 -16.42 2.11 1.26
C CYS A 464 -15.48 0.96 0.84
N GLY A 465 -14.67 0.44 1.77
CA GLY A 465 -13.68 -0.64 1.51
C GLY A 465 -14.08 -2.02 1.98
#